data_AF-A0A8S3HSH2-F1
#
_entry.id   AF-A0A8S3HSH2-F1
#
_cell.length_a   1.000
_cell.length_b   1.000
_cell.length_c   1.000
_cell.angle_alpha   90.00
_cell.angle_beta   90.00
_cell.angle_gamma   90.00
#
_symmetry.space_group_name_H-M   'P 1'
#
loop_
_entity.id
_entity.type
_entity.pdbx_description
1 polymer ?
#
loop_
_entity_poly.entity_id
_entity_poly.type
_entity_poly.pdbx_seq_one_letter_code
_entity_poly.pdbx_strand_id
1 'polypeptide(L)'
;CEYYRSLNDPCNPYKTPSGCSSTFTCDNSTATCQCPPSTYFDGEECLSYSSNLQPCYDASSCLPYSLLICSWGLCQCDERYYYWSESTSKCVYPKKATYNSTCDYYATCESDFGLRCINGQCLCEVNSYWTPGNYCDFQSQYGEQCSTAPCLGNTGLICSSNTSMCTCPQFYYWDNYVCQYQRAYTGFCVFDYWCRQDLGLQCRNFTCTCSLCTTCFWDGVRCRDCPTSWEIVVSNGTMQPRIYCYVKVDSYVNWNASVLACSTAATSFFGTRSHLVYINDLQELTDVSVFATNQYYDIFIGHTNAYNYSQWFLSNGTLSPPL
;
A
#
# COMPACT_ATOMS: atom_id res chain seq x y z
N CYS A 1 -5.25 -66.26 45.36
CA CYS A 1 -4.24 -65.79 46.32
C CYS A 1 -4.95 -65.29 47.56
N GLU A 2 -5.14 -66.17 48.55
CA GLU A 2 -5.73 -65.81 49.84
C GLU A 2 -4.68 -65.12 50.72
N TYR A 3 -5.13 -64.06 51.36
CA TYR A 3 -4.40 -63.01 52.06
C TYR A 3 -3.81 -63.46 53.40
N TYR A 4 -2.50 -63.24 53.60
CA TYR A 4 -1.93 -62.99 54.92
C TYR A 4 -1.80 -61.47 55.10
N ARG A 5 -2.86 -60.78 55.57
CA ARG A 5 -2.73 -59.43 56.12
C ARG A 5 -2.51 -59.54 57.63
N SER A 6 -1.33 -59.14 58.10
CA SER A 6 -1.12 -58.80 59.50
C SER A 6 -1.99 -57.58 59.81
N LEU A 7 -3.06 -57.77 60.59
CA LEU A 7 -4.03 -56.74 60.98
C LEU A 7 -3.43 -55.61 61.83
N ASN A 8 -2.21 -55.78 62.35
CA ASN A 8 -1.65 -54.88 63.36
C ASN A 8 -0.50 -54.00 62.85
N ASP A 9 0.08 -54.27 61.67
CA ASP A 9 1.22 -53.49 61.15
C ASP A 9 1.50 -53.76 59.65
N PRO A 10 0.55 -53.45 58.76
CA PRO A 10 0.60 -53.87 57.34
C PRO A 10 1.64 -53.13 56.49
N CYS A 11 2.27 -52.10 57.05
CA CYS A 11 3.33 -51.33 56.41
C CYS A 11 4.73 -51.66 56.92
N ASN A 12 4.90 -52.69 57.75
CA ASN A 12 6.20 -53.02 58.33
C ASN A 12 7.07 -53.86 57.36
N PRO A 13 8.09 -53.27 56.72
CA PRO A 13 8.89 -53.96 55.71
C PRO A 13 9.72 -55.13 56.27
N TYR A 14 9.79 -55.26 57.61
CA TYR A 14 10.52 -56.33 58.30
C TYR A 14 9.63 -57.49 58.78
N LYS A 15 8.29 -57.41 58.65
CA LYS A 15 7.36 -58.45 59.16
C LYS A 15 6.52 -59.16 58.11
N THR A 16 6.48 -58.68 56.87
CA THR A 16 5.95 -59.42 55.73
C THR A 16 7.00 -59.43 54.61
N PRO A 17 7.29 -60.58 53.96
CA PRO A 17 8.13 -60.61 52.75
C PRO A 17 7.55 -59.82 51.56
N SER A 18 6.32 -59.31 51.72
CA SER A 18 5.57 -58.52 50.77
C SER A 18 5.26 -57.13 51.35
N GLY A 19 6.29 -56.35 51.66
CA GLY A 19 6.13 -54.90 51.69
C GLY A 19 5.57 -54.41 50.35
N CYS A 20 4.97 -53.23 50.31
CA CYS A 20 4.52 -52.67 49.03
C CYS A 20 5.69 -52.74 48.02
N SER A 21 5.40 -53.15 46.77
CA SER A 21 6.42 -53.17 45.71
C SER A 21 7.12 -51.81 45.65
N SER A 22 8.38 -51.74 45.19
CA SER A 22 9.21 -50.53 45.23
C SER A 22 8.60 -49.30 44.55
N THR A 23 7.54 -49.51 43.76
CA THR A 23 6.74 -48.49 43.09
C THR A 23 5.59 -47.92 43.94
N PHE A 24 5.35 -48.43 45.14
CA PHE A 24 4.24 -48.05 46.01
C PHE A 24 4.74 -47.45 47.34
N THR A 25 3.98 -46.49 47.84
CA THR A 25 4.14 -45.87 49.16
C THR A 25 3.10 -46.43 50.13
N CYS A 26 3.51 -46.81 51.35
CA CYS A 26 2.56 -47.31 52.34
C CYS A 26 1.93 -46.17 53.12
N ASP A 27 0.59 -46.07 53.09
CA ASP A 27 -0.16 -45.15 53.95
C ASP A 27 -0.45 -45.84 55.29
N ASN A 28 0.31 -45.46 56.32
CA ASN A 28 0.19 -46.00 57.67
C ASN A 28 -1.18 -45.75 58.31
N SER A 29 -1.95 -44.76 57.84
CA SER A 29 -3.25 -44.44 58.43
C SER A 29 -4.35 -45.40 57.97
N THR A 30 -4.27 -45.85 56.73
CA THR A 30 -5.26 -46.74 56.10
C THR A 30 -4.77 -48.16 55.95
N ALA A 31 -3.49 -48.43 56.26
CA ALA A 31 -2.91 -49.74 56.13
C ALA A 31 -2.92 -50.25 54.66
N THR A 32 -2.81 -49.33 53.69
CA THR A 32 -2.86 -49.63 52.25
C THR A 32 -1.61 -49.16 51.52
N CYS A 33 -1.23 -49.89 50.47
CA CYS A 33 -0.21 -49.45 49.50
C CYS A 33 -0.87 -48.51 48.49
N GLN A 34 -0.35 -47.30 48.35
CA GLN A 34 -0.82 -46.28 47.42
C GLN A 34 0.30 -45.90 46.47
N CYS A 35 -0.03 -45.65 45.21
CA CYS A 35 0.94 -45.11 44.27
C CYS A 35 1.40 -43.71 44.72
N PRO A 36 2.66 -43.33 44.43
CA PRO A 36 3.15 -41.97 44.63
C PRO A 36 2.19 -40.92 44.02
N PRO A 37 2.11 -39.70 44.57
CA PRO A 37 1.16 -38.66 44.10
C PRO A 37 1.26 -38.27 42.62
N SER A 38 2.35 -38.62 41.94
CA SER A 38 2.59 -38.36 40.52
C SER A 38 2.26 -39.56 39.60
N THR A 39 1.67 -40.61 40.14
CA THR A 39 1.40 -41.87 39.44
C THR A 39 0.00 -42.41 39.75
N TYR A 40 -0.55 -43.25 38.88
CA TYR A 40 -1.80 -43.98 39.09
C TYR A 40 -1.57 -45.49 39.05
N PHE A 41 -2.47 -46.24 39.67
CA PHE A 41 -2.44 -47.70 39.65
C PHE A 41 -3.29 -48.21 38.49
N ASP A 42 -2.70 -48.99 37.58
CA ASP A 42 -3.42 -49.57 36.44
C ASP A 42 -4.02 -50.97 36.72
N GLY A 43 -3.75 -51.52 37.90
CA GLY A 43 -4.12 -52.89 38.29
C GLY A 43 -2.93 -53.82 38.52
N GLU A 44 -1.76 -53.49 37.97
CA GLU A 44 -0.52 -54.26 38.10
C GLU A 44 0.62 -53.43 38.69
N GLU A 45 0.81 -52.20 38.22
CA GLU A 45 1.89 -51.30 38.66
C GLU A 45 1.47 -49.82 38.76
N CYS A 46 2.35 -49.00 39.33
CA CYS A 46 2.16 -47.56 39.39
C CYS A 46 2.80 -46.90 38.17
N LEU A 47 1.97 -46.34 37.29
CA LEU A 47 2.38 -45.67 36.06
C LEU A 47 2.31 -44.16 36.21
N SER A 48 3.16 -43.43 35.48
CA SER A 48 3.09 -41.97 35.44
C SER A 48 1.81 -41.51 34.74
N TYR A 49 1.20 -40.43 35.23
CA TYR A 49 0.05 -39.84 34.56
C TYR A 49 0.40 -39.35 33.15
N SER A 50 -0.56 -39.53 32.24
CA SER A 50 -0.47 -39.05 30.87
C SER A 50 -0.91 -37.59 30.75
N SER A 51 -0.13 -36.80 30.02
CA SER A 51 -0.44 -35.41 29.66
C SER A 51 -1.39 -35.32 28.45
N ASN A 52 -1.71 -34.10 28.00
CA ASN A 52 -2.51 -33.88 26.80
C ASN A 52 -1.91 -34.60 25.57
N LEU A 53 -2.77 -35.27 24.81
CA LEU A 53 -2.48 -36.11 23.64
C LEU A 53 -1.56 -37.31 23.90
N GLN A 54 -1.31 -37.68 25.17
CA GLN A 54 -0.61 -38.92 25.50
C GLN A 54 -1.58 -40.11 25.64
N PRO A 55 -1.11 -41.35 25.38
CA PRO A 55 -1.93 -42.55 25.52
C PRO A 55 -2.54 -42.71 26.92
N CYS A 56 -3.77 -43.21 26.98
CA CYS A 56 -4.46 -43.52 28.23
C CYS A 56 -5.27 -44.81 28.11
N TYR A 57 -5.42 -45.50 29.24
CA TYR A 57 -6.27 -46.68 29.34
C TYR A 57 -7.69 -46.28 29.78
N ASP A 58 -7.76 -45.40 30.78
CA ASP A 58 -9.01 -44.85 31.31
C ASP A 58 -8.82 -43.40 31.80
N ALA A 59 -9.90 -42.79 32.33
CA ALA A 59 -9.85 -41.42 32.81
C ALA A 59 -8.91 -41.22 34.02
N SER A 60 -8.60 -42.28 34.77
CA SER A 60 -7.67 -42.21 35.90
C SER A 60 -6.20 -42.16 35.47
N SER A 61 -5.93 -42.56 34.22
CA SER A 61 -4.60 -42.52 33.62
C SER A 61 -4.14 -41.09 33.29
N CYS A 62 -5.08 -40.14 33.19
CA CYS A 62 -4.79 -38.77 32.81
C CYS A 62 -4.38 -37.91 34.01
N LEU A 63 -3.57 -36.87 33.75
CA LEU A 63 -3.06 -35.95 34.77
C LEU A 63 -4.18 -35.44 35.70
N PRO A 64 -4.13 -35.68 37.01
CA PRO A 64 -5.18 -35.27 37.93
C PRO A 64 -5.27 -33.73 37.99
N TYR A 65 -6.48 -33.21 38.24
CA TYR A 65 -6.78 -31.77 38.30
C TYR A 65 -6.56 -30.97 37.00
N SER A 66 -6.26 -31.66 35.89
CA SER A 66 -6.13 -31.06 34.57
C SER A 66 -7.44 -31.03 33.78
N LEU A 67 -8.50 -31.69 34.28
CA LEU A 67 -9.78 -31.89 33.59
C LEU A 67 -9.64 -32.61 32.21
N LEU A 68 -8.55 -33.34 31.99
CA LEU A 68 -8.40 -34.26 30.86
C LEU A 68 -9.37 -35.44 31.01
N ILE A 69 -9.94 -35.88 29.89
CA ILE A 69 -10.71 -37.11 29.75
C ILE A 69 -9.95 -38.08 28.86
N CYS A 70 -10.02 -39.38 29.15
CA CYS A 70 -9.49 -40.40 28.25
C CYS A 70 -10.51 -40.66 27.15
N SER A 71 -10.22 -40.18 25.94
CA SER A 71 -11.10 -40.32 24.78
C SER A 71 -10.31 -40.89 23.61
N TRP A 72 -10.81 -41.99 23.05
CA TRP A 72 -10.14 -42.77 22.00
C TRP A 72 -8.71 -43.21 22.36
N GLY A 73 -8.47 -43.49 23.64
CA GLY A 73 -7.16 -43.91 24.14
C GLY A 73 -6.15 -42.78 24.25
N LEU A 74 -6.56 -41.52 24.15
CA LEU A 74 -5.71 -40.34 24.40
C LEU A 74 -6.30 -39.46 25.50
N CYS A 75 -5.45 -38.92 26.37
CA CYS A 75 -5.85 -37.90 27.32
C CYS A 75 -6.04 -36.57 26.59
N GLN A 76 -7.26 -36.07 26.52
CA GLN A 76 -7.56 -34.79 25.88
C GLN A 76 -8.64 -34.03 26.64
N CYS A 77 -8.71 -32.72 26.45
CA CYS A 77 -9.79 -31.92 27.02
C CYS A 77 -11.13 -32.32 26.39
N ASP A 78 -12.24 -32.21 27.13
CA ASP A 78 -13.56 -32.28 26.50
C ASP A 78 -13.72 -31.05 25.60
N GLU A 79 -13.48 -31.23 24.30
CA GLU A 79 -13.49 -30.19 23.27
C GLU A 79 -14.82 -29.44 23.20
N ARG A 80 -15.90 -29.97 23.77
CA ARG A 80 -17.19 -29.28 23.86
C ARG A 80 -17.17 -28.10 24.84
N TYR A 81 -16.26 -28.08 25.80
CA TYR A 81 -16.30 -27.12 26.92
C TYR A 81 -14.94 -26.54 27.32
N TYR A 82 -13.83 -27.18 26.94
CA TYR A 82 -12.50 -26.81 27.42
C TYR A 82 -11.47 -26.80 26.29
N TYR A 83 -10.40 -26.03 26.44
CA TYR A 83 -9.20 -26.10 25.60
C TYR A 83 -7.96 -26.39 26.45
N TRP A 84 -6.94 -27.04 25.88
CA TRP A 84 -5.67 -27.29 26.58
C TRP A 84 -4.83 -26.02 26.63
N SER A 85 -4.44 -25.59 27.83
CA SER A 85 -3.53 -24.47 28.04
C SER A 85 -2.15 -24.99 28.41
N GLU A 86 -1.16 -24.80 27.53
CA GLU A 86 0.23 -25.20 27.78
C GLU A 86 0.84 -24.45 28.97
N SER A 87 0.42 -23.21 29.21
CA SER A 87 0.96 -22.37 30.30
C SER A 87 0.57 -22.86 31.69
N THR A 88 -0.61 -23.47 31.81
CA THR A 88 -1.13 -23.98 33.09
C THR A 88 -1.09 -25.50 33.17
N SER A 89 -0.82 -26.18 32.05
CA SER A 89 -0.93 -27.63 31.89
C SER A 89 -2.29 -28.18 32.34
N LYS A 90 -3.37 -27.45 32.02
CA LYS A 90 -4.75 -27.78 32.39
C LYS A 90 -5.70 -27.46 31.23
N CYS A 91 -6.80 -28.18 31.18
CA CYS A 91 -7.95 -27.81 30.37
C CYS A 91 -8.69 -26.63 31.02
N VAL A 92 -8.84 -25.54 30.27
CA VAL A 92 -9.40 -24.28 30.74
C VAL A 92 -10.80 -24.09 30.16
N TYR A 93 -11.74 -23.71 31.02
CA TYR A 93 -13.10 -23.27 30.68
C TYR A 93 -13.16 -21.74 30.60
N PRO A 94 -13.98 -21.13 29.72
CA PRO A 94 -14.92 -21.74 28.78
C PRO A 94 -14.30 -22.23 27.47
N LYS A 95 -15.11 -22.96 26.71
CA LYS A 95 -14.87 -23.28 25.30
C LYS A 95 -14.51 -21.99 24.57
N LYS A 96 -13.55 -22.12 23.66
CA LYS A 96 -12.87 -21.06 22.93
C LYS A 96 -13.75 -19.81 22.69
N ALA A 97 -13.19 -18.67 23.07
CA ALA A 97 -13.85 -17.39 23.15
C ALA A 97 -14.25 -16.88 21.75
N THR A 98 -15.42 -16.25 21.66
CA THR A 98 -16.06 -15.82 20.41
C THR A 98 -15.48 -14.50 19.90
N TYR A 99 -15.91 -14.03 18.72
CA TYR A 99 -15.45 -12.75 18.17
C TYR A 99 -15.60 -11.59 19.18
N ASN A 100 -14.54 -10.78 19.31
CA ASN A 100 -14.42 -9.62 20.19
C ASN A 100 -14.41 -9.93 21.71
N SER A 101 -14.33 -11.21 22.10
CA SER A 101 -14.11 -11.59 23.50
C SER A 101 -12.64 -11.40 23.90
N THR A 102 -12.39 -11.26 25.21
CA THR A 102 -11.03 -11.15 25.76
C THR A 102 -10.31 -12.49 25.70
N CYS A 103 -9.02 -12.46 25.39
CA CYS A 103 -8.17 -13.63 25.33
C CYS A 103 -6.76 -13.32 25.84
N ASP A 104 -6.10 -14.33 26.40
CA ASP A 104 -4.70 -14.24 26.84
C ASP A 104 -3.74 -14.91 25.84
N TYR A 105 -4.23 -15.88 25.06
CA TYR A 105 -3.43 -16.66 24.14
C TYR A 105 -4.19 -17.04 22.86
N TYR A 106 -3.47 -17.35 21.78
CA TYR A 106 -4.08 -17.68 20.48
C TYR A 106 -5.04 -18.86 20.54
N ALA A 107 -4.73 -19.88 21.35
CA ALA A 107 -5.57 -21.07 21.55
C ALA A 107 -6.87 -20.80 22.32
N THR A 108 -7.00 -19.63 22.94
CA THR A 108 -8.21 -19.22 23.64
C THR A 108 -9.35 -18.88 22.68
N CYS A 109 -9.07 -18.51 21.43
CA CYS A 109 -10.09 -18.09 20.45
C CYS A 109 -10.60 -19.25 19.59
N GLU A 110 -11.85 -19.17 19.12
CA GLU A 110 -12.45 -20.24 18.31
C GLU A 110 -11.83 -20.32 16.91
N SER A 111 -10.77 -21.12 16.80
CA SER A 111 -10.00 -21.34 15.58
C SER A 111 -10.82 -21.90 14.43
N ASP A 112 -11.91 -22.62 14.73
CA ASP A 112 -12.79 -23.21 13.71
C ASP A 112 -13.52 -22.11 12.92
N PHE A 113 -13.64 -20.92 13.51
CA PHE A 113 -14.14 -19.70 12.88
C PHE A 113 -13.02 -18.77 12.40
N GLY A 114 -11.77 -19.22 12.37
CA GLY A 114 -10.62 -18.43 11.92
C GLY A 114 -10.22 -17.29 12.88
N LEU A 115 -10.68 -17.33 14.13
CA LEU A 115 -10.34 -16.32 15.13
C LEU A 115 -8.95 -16.57 15.73
N ARG A 116 -8.25 -15.48 16.04
CA ARG A 116 -6.97 -15.47 16.74
C ARG A 116 -6.94 -14.39 17.81
N CYS A 117 -6.14 -14.62 18.85
CA CYS A 117 -5.96 -13.63 19.89
C CYS A 117 -5.04 -12.49 19.43
N ILE A 118 -5.60 -11.33 19.11
CA ILE A 118 -4.89 -10.16 18.60
C ILE A 118 -5.18 -9.00 19.57
N ASN A 119 -4.12 -8.45 20.17
CA ASN A 119 -4.22 -7.37 21.17
C ASN A 119 -5.16 -7.69 22.34
N GLY A 120 -5.15 -8.94 22.81
CA GLY A 120 -5.99 -9.40 23.92
C GLY A 120 -7.46 -9.62 23.57
N GLN A 121 -7.82 -9.61 22.28
CA GLN A 121 -9.16 -9.89 21.80
C GLN A 121 -9.18 -10.95 20.70
N CYS A 122 -10.22 -11.78 20.67
CA CYS A 122 -10.42 -12.74 19.59
C CYS A 122 -10.93 -12.04 18.33
N LEU A 123 -10.03 -11.83 17.37
CA LEU A 123 -10.29 -11.11 16.13
C LEU A 123 -9.89 -11.97 14.93
N CYS A 124 -10.35 -11.59 13.74
CA CYS A 124 -9.88 -12.18 12.49
C CYS A 124 -8.43 -11.78 12.20
N GLU A 125 -7.70 -12.64 11.50
CA GLU A 125 -6.34 -12.32 11.06
C GLU A 125 -6.27 -11.08 10.15
N VAL A 126 -5.06 -10.56 9.98
CA VAL A 126 -4.78 -9.50 9.02
C VAL A 126 -5.20 -9.98 7.63
N ASN A 127 -5.97 -9.14 6.92
CA ASN A 127 -6.60 -9.42 5.62
C ASN A 127 -7.89 -10.27 5.68
N SER A 128 -8.41 -10.55 6.87
CA SER A 128 -9.71 -11.21 7.05
C SER A 128 -10.73 -10.29 7.72
N TYR A 129 -12.01 -10.61 7.58
CA TYR A 129 -13.11 -9.89 8.21
C TYR A 129 -14.12 -10.86 8.82
N TRP A 130 -14.86 -10.39 9.82
CA TRP A 130 -15.92 -11.18 10.45
C TRP A 130 -17.18 -11.16 9.58
N THR A 131 -17.58 -12.33 9.08
CA THR A 131 -18.76 -12.46 8.23
C THR A 131 -20.06 -12.51 9.05
N PRO A 132 -21.22 -12.18 8.45
CA PRO A 132 -22.52 -12.43 9.07
C PRO A 132 -22.79 -13.91 9.38
N GLY A 133 -22.05 -14.83 8.75
CA GLY A 133 -22.11 -16.27 8.99
C GLY A 133 -21.38 -16.73 10.26
N ASN A 134 -20.83 -15.80 11.04
CA ASN A 134 -20.04 -16.06 12.25
C ASN A 134 -18.72 -16.81 12.02
N TYR A 135 -17.99 -16.45 10.97
CA TYR A 135 -16.63 -16.91 10.73
C TYR A 135 -15.78 -15.81 10.10
N CYS A 136 -14.47 -15.92 10.21
CA CYS A 136 -13.52 -15.06 9.53
C CYS A 136 -13.31 -15.53 8.09
N ASP A 137 -13.47 -14.62 7.15
CA ASP A 137 -13.23 -14.86 5.72
C ASP A 137 -12.25 -13.84 5.17
N PHE A 138 -11.64 -14.12 4.02
CA PHE A 138 -10.70 -13.22 3.39
C PHE A 138 -11.40 -11.98 2.80
N GLN A 139 -10.75 -10.83 2.95
CA GLN A 139 -11.16 -9.60 2.28
C GLN A 139 -10.83 -9.66 0.78
N SER A 140 -11.66 -9.03 -0.04
CA SER A 140 -11.47 -8.98 -1.49
C SER A 140 -10.25 -8.15 -1.88
N GLN A 141 -9.46 -8.68 -2.82
CA GLN A 141 -8.27 -8.03 -3.39
C GLN A 141 -8.62 -7.11 -4.57
N TYR A 142 -7.63 -6.37 -5.08
CA TYR A 142 -7.82 -5.48 -6.23
C TYR A 142 -8.41 -6.24 -7.44
N GLY A 143 -9.48 -5.70 -8.01
CA GLY A 143 -10.20 -6.29 -9.14
C GLY A 143 -11.22 -7.37 -8.77
N GLU A 144 -11.25 -7.84 -7.52
CA GLU A 144 -12.24 -8.81 -7.05
C GLU A 144 -13.57 -8.14 -6.70
N GLN A 145 -14.65 -8.93 -6.70
CA GLN A 145 -15.97 -8.44 -6.33
C GLN A 145 -16.05 -8.14 -4.83
N CYS A 146 -16.67 -7.01 -4.49
CA CYS A 146 -16.86 -6.56 -3.11
C CYS A 146 -18.32 -6.64 -2.62
N SER A 147 -19.16 -7.40 -3.35
CA SER A 147 -20.54 -7.68 -2.97
C SER A 147 -20.65 -8.72 -1.87
N THR A 148 -19.70 -9.66 -1.81
CA THR A 148 -19.68 -10.77 -0.86
C THR A 148 -18.73 -10.51 0.31
N ALA A 149 -17.63 -9.80 0.08
CA ALA A 149 -16.62 -9.48 1.07
C ALA A 149 -16.17 -8.00 0.93
N PRO A 150 -15.84 -7.32 2.04
CA PRO A 150 -15.27 -5.98 1.97
C PRO A 150 -13.88 -6.04 1.33
N CYS A 151 -13.46 -4.92 0.74
CA CYS A 151 -12.12 -4.79 0.20
C CYS A 151 -11.06 -4.81 1.30
N LEU A 152 -9.88 -5.25 0.91
CA LEU A 152 -8.70 -5.31 1.78
C LEU A 152 -8.34 -3.91 2.31
N GLY A 153 -8.61 -3.67 3.60
CA GLY A 153 -8.63 -2.32 4.17
C GLY A 153 -7.25 -1.68 4.37
N ASN A 154 -6.21 -2.49 4.61
CA ASN A 154 -4.83 -2.01 4.80
C ASN A 154 -4.14 -1.58 3.50
N THR A 155 -4.74 -1.84 2.32
CA THR A 155 -4.17 -1.46 1.03
C THR A 155 -4.80 -0.19 0.44
N GLY A 156 -5.77 0.42 1.13
CA GLY A 156 -6.47 1.63 0.67
C GLY A 156 -7.47 1.38 -0.45
N LEU A 157 -7.85 0.12 -0.71
CA LEU A 157 -8.87 -0.24 -1.67
C LEU A 157 -10.27 0.18 -1.18
N ILE A 158 -11.13 0.55 -2.13
CA ILE A 158 -12.54 0.84 -1.89
C ILE A 158 -13.42 -0.02 -2.79
N CYS A 159 -14.61 -0.34 -2.31
CA CYS A 159 -15.63 -1.00 -3.11
C CYS A 159 -16.28 0.04 -4.04
N SER A 160 -16.01 -0.04 -5.34
CA SER A 160 -16.59 0.87 -6.32
C SER A 160 -18.08 0.61 -6.47
N SER A 161 -18.91 1.63 -6.27
CA SER A 161 -20.37 1.55 -6.44
C SER A 161 -20.79 1.21 -7.87
N ASN A 162 -19.95 1.54 -8.86
CA ASN A 162 -20.27 1.38 -10.28
C ASN A 162 -19.94 -0.02 -10.80
N THR A 163 -18.81 -0.58 -10.36
CA THR A 163 -18.32 -1.88 -10.84
C THR A 163 -18.53 -3.01 -9.85
N SER A 164 -18.89 -2.70 -8.60
CA SER A 164 -18.92 -3.67 -7.48
C SER A 164 -17.60 -4.43 -7.33
N MET A 165 -16.48 -3.78 -7.67
CA MET A 165 -15.13 -4.33 -7.56
C MET A 165 -14.26 -3.48 -6.64
N CYS A 166 -13.30 -4.12 -5.99
CA CYS A 166 -12.27 -3.44 -5.23
C CYS A 166 -11.32 -2.69 -6.15
N THR A 167 -11.29 -1.38 -6.00
CA THR A 167 -10.50 -0.47 -6.83
C THR A 167 -9.86 0.60 -5.97
N CYS A 168 -8.86 1.29 -6.51
CA CYS A 168 -8.32 2.45 -5.82
C CYS A 168 -9.29 3.64 -5.89
N PRO A 169 -9.33 4.49 -4.85
CA PRO A 169 -10.09 5.73 -4.88
C PRO A 169 -9.70 6.64 -6.06
N GLN A 170 -10.54 7.65 -6.31
CA GLN A 170 -10.24 8.66 -7.32
C GLN A 170 -8.88 9.30 -7.03
N PHE A 171 -8.06 9.46 -8.08
CA PHE A 171 -6.68 9.97 -8.02
C PHE A 171 -5.65 9.04 -7.39
N TYR A 172 -5.98 7.76 -7.20
CA TYR A 172 -5.03 6.74 -6.78
C TYR A 172 -4.88 5.67 -7.86
N TYR A 173 -3.73 5.02 -7.89
CA TYR A 173 -3.45 3.87 -8.73
C TYR A 173 -2.98 2.68 -7.90
N TRP A 174 -3.19 1.48 -8.42
CA TRP A 174 -2.72 0.25 -7.81
C TRP A 174 -1.25 -0.01 -8.17
N ASP A 175 -0.36 -0.12 -7.18
CA ASP A 175 1.08 -0.39 -7.40
C ASP A 175 1.45 -1.89 -7.26
N ASN A 176 0.45 -2.77 -7.22
CA ASN A 176 0.48 -4.20 -6.87
C ASN A 176 0.39 -4.53 -5.37
N TYR A 177 0.56 -3.56 -4.48
CA TYR A 177 0.51 -3.79 -3.04
C TYR A 177 -0.47 -2.86 -2.32
N VAL A 178 -0.47 -1.57 -2.67
CA VAL A 178 -1.31 -0.55 -2.07
C VAL A 178 -1.79 0.45 -3.13
N CYS A 179 -2.86 1.17 -2.80
CA CYS A 179 -3.29 2.33 -3.56
C CYS A 179 -2.36 3.52 -3.28
N GLN A 180 -1.64 3.94 -4.32
CA GLN A 180 -0.73 5.09 -4.27
C GLN A 180 -1.37 6.31 -4.92
N TYR A 181 -1.11 7.48 -4.37
CA TYR A 181 -1.60 8.72 -4.97
C TYR A 181 -0.95 8.95 -6.34
N GLN A 182 -1.76 9.30 -7.33
CA GLN A 182 -1.30 9.63 -8.67
C GLN A 182 -0.35 10.83 -8.65
N ARG A 183 0.67 10.76 -9.48
CA ARG A 183 1.76 11.72 -9.55
C ARG A 183 1.33 12.98 -10.30
N ALA A 184 1.71 14.12 -9.73
CA ALA A 184 1.53 15.42 -10.36
C ALA A 184 2.55 15.64 -11.50
N TYR A 185 2.48 16.82 -12.13
CA TYR A 185 3.42 17.24 -13.17
C TYR A 185 4.88 17.07 -12.71
N THR A 186 5.74 16.61 -13.63
CA THR A 186 7.15 16.20 -13.43
C THR A 186 7.40 15.03 -12.47
N GLY A 187 6.37 14.45 -11.86
CA GLY A 187 6.51 13.26 -11.03
C GLY A 187 7.01 12.04 -11.84
N PHE A 188 7.86 11.22 -11.22
CA PHE A 188 8.35 9.99 -11.85
C PHE A 188 7.21 9.01 -12.11
N CYS A 189 7.20 8.36 -13.27
CA CYS A 189 6.17 7.40 -13.66
C CYS A 189 6.75 6.26 -14.48
N VAL A 190 6.05 5.11 -14.48
CA VAL A 190 6.34 3.98 -15.37
C VAL A 190 5.20 3.76 -16.35
N PHE A 191 3.96 4.03 -15.93
CA PHE A 191 2.76 3.86 -16.74
C PHE A 191 1.89 5.11 -16.69
N ASP A 192 1.08 5.35 -17.72
CA ASP A 192 0.22 6.54 -17.82
C ASP A 192 -0.75 6.69 -16.64
N TYR A 193 -1.28 5.58 -16.13
CA TYR A 193 -2.24 5.58 -15.03
C TYR A 193 -1.62 5.97 -13.68
N TRP A 194 -0.29 6.09 -13.61
CA TRP A 194 0.39 6.63 -12.43
C TRP A 194 0.29 8.15 -12.36
N CYS A 195 0.01 8.84 -13.47
CA CYS A 195 -0.10 10.28 -13.53
C CYS A 195 -1.54 10.75 -13.25
N ARG A 196 -1.71 11.99 -12.79
CA ARG A 196 -3.03 12.61 -12.59
C ARG A 196 -3.73 12.86 -13.94
N GLN A 197 -4.49 11.87 -14.39
CA GLN A 197 -5.18 11.89 -15.68
C GLN A 197 -6.26 12.97 -15.77
N ASP A 198 -6.88 13.32 -14.64
CA ASP A 198 -7.83 14.42 -14.52
C ASP A 198 -7.21 15.79 -14.82
N LEU A 199 -5.88 15.91 -14.70
CA LEU A 199 -5.11 17.10 -15.07
C LEU A 199 -4.57 17.03 -16.51
N GLY A 200 -4.92 15.99 -17.28
CA GLY A 200 -4.43 15.77 -18.64
C GLY A 200 -2.98 15.29 -18.72
N LEU A 201 -2.45 14.70 -17.64
CA LEU A 201 -1.09 14.17 -17.60
C LEU A 201 -1.01 12.73 -18.13
N GLN A 202 0.10 12.41 -18.79
CA GLN A 202 0.50 11.08 -19.26
C GLN A 202 1.96 10.83 -18.91
N CYS A 203 2.35 9.55 -18.85
CA CYS A 203 3.70 9.17 -18.53
C CYS A 203 4.58 9.19 -19.78
N ARG A 204 5.54 10.12 -19.83
CA ARG A 204 6.45 10.24 -20.96
C ARG A 204 7.88 10.38 -20.48
N ASN A 205 8.77 9.55 -21.04
CA ASN A 205 10.18 9.51 -20.64
C ASN A 205 10.33 9.41 -19.11
N PHE A 206 9.53 8.55 -18.48
CA PHE A 206 9.46 8.36 -17.03
C PHE A 206 9.04 9.58 -16.20
N THR A 207 8.43 10.58 -16.82
CA THR A 207 7.90 11.78 -16.14
C THR A 207 6.46 12.06 -16.53
N CYS A 208 5.64 12.47 -15.57
CA CYS A 208 4.28 12.90 -15.84
C CYS A 208 4.30 14.28 -16.52
N THR A 209 3.97 14.29 -17.81
CA THR A 209 3.91 15.50 -18.64
C THR A 209 2.52 15.63 -19.27
N CYS A 210 2.21 16.78 -19.87
CA CYS A 210 0.98 16.90 -20.63
C CYS A 210 0.88 15.86 -21.75
N SER A 211 -0.33 15.33 -21.92
CA SER A 211 -0.70 14.39 -22.97
C SER A 211 -0.26 14.87 -24.35
N LEU A 212 -0.19 13.93 -25.32
CA LEU A 212 0.34 14.04 -26.68
C LEU A 212 -0.22 15.14 -27.60
N CYS A 213 -0.93 16.14 -27.10
CA CYS A 213 -1.10 17.37 -27.84
C CYS A 213 0.28 18.01 -28.02
N THR A 214 0.74 18.04 -29.28
CA THR A 214 1.93 18.80 -29.71
C THR A 214 1.87 20.27 -29.30
N THR A 215 0.68 20.74 -28.94
CA THR A 215 0.35 22.10 -28.56
C THR A 215 -0.12 22.22 -27.11
N CYS A 216 0.00 21.20 -26.25
CA CYS A 216 -0.37 21.39 -24.84
C CYS A 216 0.78 21.91 -23.99
N PHE A 217 0.44 22.75 -23.02
CA PHE A 217 1.38 23.19 -21.99
C PHE A 217 0.75 23.08 -20.60
N TRP A 218 1.63 23.01 -19.59
CA TRP A 218 1.24 23.04 -18.19
C TRP A 218 1.06 24.50 -17.75
N ASP A 219 -0.15 24.89 -17.34
CA ASP A 219 -0.44 26.27 -16.90
C ASP A 219 -0.18 26.52 -15.40
N GLY A 220 0.35 25.52 -14.68
CA GLY A 220 0.47 25.52 -13.21
C GLY A 220 -0.63 24.73 -12.49
N VAL A 221 -1.75 24.46 -13.14
CA VAL A 221 -2.94 23.80 -12.55
C VAL A 221 -3.34 22.55 -13.33
N ARG A 222 -3.37 22.63 -14.66
CA ARG A 222 -3.76 21.53 -15.57
C ARG A 222 -3.08 21.69 -16.93
N CYS A 223 -3.06 20.62 -17.70
CA CYS A 223 -2.70 20.71 -19.10
C CYS A 223 -3.79 21.46 -19.88
N ARG A 224 -3.38 22.45 -20.67
CA ARG A 224 -4.27 23.18 -21.58
C ARG A 224 -3.77 23.06 -23.00
N ASP A 225 -4.71 22.97 -23.93
CA ASP A 225 -4.43 23.15 -25.35
C ASP A 225 -3.93 24.59 -25.60
N CYS A 226 -2.95 24.76 -26.48
CA CYS A 226 -2.66 26.10 -27.01
C CYS A 226 -3.94 26.64 -27.65
N PRO A 227 -4.34 27.88 -27.33
CA PRO A 227 -5.44 28.51 -28.02
C PRO A 227 -5.15 28.51 -29.53
N THR A 228 -6.05 27.90 -30.31
CA THR A 228 -5.97 27.83 -31.78
C THR A 228 -6.28 29.17 -32.44
N SER A 229 -6.82 30.13 -31.69
CA SER A 229 -7.03 31.51 -32.10
C SER A 229 -6.35 32.47 -31.13
N TRP A 230 -5.52 33.35 -31.65
CA TRP A 230 -5.03 34.53 -30.94
C TRP A 230 -6.01 35.67 -31.25
N GLU A 231 -6.59 36.27 -30.21
CA GLU A 231 -7.34 37.51 -30.34
C GLU A 231 -6.49 38.62 -29.72
N ILE A 232 -6.01 39.56 -30.54
CA ILE A 232 -5.30 40.74 -30.03
C ILE A 232 -6.36 41.65 -29.42
N VAL A 233 -6.59 41.52 -28.12
CA VAL A 233 -7.41 42.48 -27.38
C VAL A 233 -6.53 43.70 -27.08
N VAL A 234 -6.65 44.73 -27.90
CA VAL A 234 -6.07 46.05 -27.63
C VAL A 234 -6.99 46.77 -26.64
N SER A 235 -6.63 46.84 -25.35
CA SER A 235 -7.33 47.69 -24.37
C SER A 235 -6.47 48.90 -24.00
N ASN A 236 -7.01 50.11 -24.24
CA ASN A 236 -6.52 51.40 -23.74
C ASN A 236 -5.06 51.78 -24.02
N GLY A 237 -4.55 51.58 -25.23
CA GLY A 237 -3.30 52.23 -25.69
C GLY A 237 -2.00 51.76 -25.00
N THR A 238 -2.08 50.86 -24.01
CA THR A 238 -0.94 50.16 -23.43
C THR A 238 -0.92 48.73 -23.94
N MET A 239 0.00 48.41 -24.85
CA MET A 239 0.28 47.04 -25.25
C MET A 239 0.86 46.27 -24.05
N GLN A 240 0.08 45.39 -23.44
CA GLN A 240 0.63 44.32 -22.59
C GLN A 240 0.81 43.06 -23.45
N PRO A 241 2.04 42.63 -23.77
CA PRO A 241 2.23 41.39 -24.49
C PRO A 241 1.84 40.22 -23.57
N ARG A 242 0.77 39.52 -23.94
CA ARG A 242 0.39 38.24 -23.34
C ARG A 242 0.80 37.11 -24.28
N ILE A 243 1.65 36.23 -23.72
CA ILE A 243 2.07 34.89 -24.11
C ILE A 243 1.77 34.47 -25.56
N TYR A 244 2.82 34.41 -26.36
CA TYR A 244 2.79 33.76 -27.67
C TYR A 244 3.33 32.33 -27.57
N CYS A 245 2.48 31.35 -27.89
CA CYS A 245 2.90 29.97 -28.11
C CYS A 245 3.24 29.78 -29.59
N TYR A 246 4.52 29.54 -29.91
CA TYR A 246 4.94 29.14 -31.25
C TYR A 246 5.07 27.62 -31.31
N VAL A 247 4.26 27.00 -32.16
CA VAL A 247 4.34 25.57 -32.49
C VAL A 247 5.29 25.43 -33.68
N LYS A 248 6.43 24.76 -33.45
CA LYS A 248 7.41 24.41 -34.47
C LYS A 248 6.90 23.22 -35.28
N VAL A 249 6.63 23.42 -36.57
CA VAL A 249 6.42 22.34 -37.54
C VAL A 249 7.77 22.06 -38.19
N ASP A 250 8.26 20.84 -38.11
CA ASP A 250 9.30 20.38 -39.04
C ASP A 250 9.00 18.97 -39.53
N SER A 251 8.70 18.86 -40.82
CA SER A 251 9.14 17.73 -41.62
C SER A 251 10.46 18.12 -42.30
N TYR A 252 11.51 17.34 -41.95
CA TYR A 252 12.83 17.22 -42.62
C TYR A 252 13.63 18.50 -42.93
N VAL A 253 14.55 18.89 -42.05
CA VAL A 253 15.98 19.15 -42.37
C VAL A 253 16.83 18.97 -41.09
N ASN A 254 17.90 18.17 -41.18
CA ASN A 254 18.96 18.03 -40.17
C ASN A 254 19.57 19.39 -39.82
N TRP A 255 19.34 19.97 -38.64
CA TRP A 255 20.30 20.81 -37.92
C TRP A 255 19.92 20.85 -36.42
N ASN A 256 20.92 20.71 -35.54
CA ASN A 256 20.79 20.84 -34.09
C ASN A 256 20.18 22.19 -33.72
N ALA A 257 18.97 22.20 -33.15
CA ALA A 257 18.38 23.40 -32.57
C ALA A 257 17.67 23.05 -31.25
N SER A 258 18.23 23.56 -30.16
CA SER A 258 17.67 23.60 -28.82
C SER A 258 16.36 24.39 -28.81
N VAL A 259 15.31 23.81 -28.24
CA VAL A 259 14.01 24.47 -28.07
C VAL A 259 14.07 25.35 -26.81
N LEU A 260 13.83 26.64 -26.99
CA LEU A 260 13.80 27.65 -25.94
C LEU A 260 12.44 27.61 -25.22
N ALA A 261 12.45 27.29 -23.93
CA ALA A 261 11.31 27.47 -23.05
C ALA A 261 11.16 28.96 -22.67
N CYS A 262 9.93 29.39 -22.41
CA CYS A 262 9.57 30.72 -21.94
C CYS A 262 10.46 31.15 -20.76
N SER A 263 11.38 32.10 -20.97
CA SER A 263 11.94 32.89 -19.89
C SER A 263 12.12 34.34 -20.34
N THR A 264 11.73 35.25 -19.45
CA THR A 264 11.94 36.69 -19.54
C THR A 264 13.43 37.01 -19.39
N ALA A 265 14.17 37.17 -20.48
CA ALA A 265 15.33 38.07 -20.61
C ALA A 265 15.98 37.90 -21.99
N ALA A 266 16.43 39.02 -22.55
CA ALA A 266 17.05 39.15 -23.86
C ALA A 266 18.25 38.22 -24.07
N THR A 267 18.43 37.72 -25.31
CA THR A 267 19.74 37.51 -25.93
C THR A 267 19.61 37.23 -27.43
N SER A 268 20.67 37.60 -28.15
CA SER A 268 20.87 37.69 -29.60
C SER A 268 20.51 36.45 -30.43
N PHE A 269 19.93 36.69 -31.62
CA PHE A 269 19.63 35.67 -32.62
C PHE A 269 20.62 35.70 -33.80
N PHE A 270 21.18 34.54 -34.13
CA PHE A 270 21.75 34.24 -35.45
C PHE A 270 20.82 33.23 -36.15
N GLY A 271 20.20 33.63 -37.26
CA GLY A 271 19.32 32.76 -38.04
C GLY A 271 18.98 33.36 -39.41
N THR A 272 18.98 32.52 -40.44
CA THR A 272 18.89 32.90 -41.87
C THR A 272 17.47 32.90 -42.44
N ARG A 273 16.46 33.35 -41.69
CA ARG A 273 15.13 33.62 -42.24
C ARG A 273 14.53 34.89 -41.70
N SER A 274 13.65 35.49 -42.49
CA SER A 274 13.00 36.77 -42.25
C SER A 274 12.33 36.81 -40.89
N HIS A 275 12.87 37.63 -39.99
CA HIS A 275 12.28 37.93 -38.70
C HIS A 275 11.77 39.37 -38.73
N LEU A 276 10.48 39.55 -38.42
CA LEU A 276 9.93 40.86 -38.09
C LEU A 276 10.36 41.16 -36.65
N VAL A 277 11.31 42.09 -36.48
CA VAL A 277 11.76 42.52 -35.15
C VAL A 277 10.96 43.77 -34.77
N TYR A 278 10.10 43.65 -33.77
CA TYR A 278 9.43 44.80 -33.16
C TYR A 278 10.26 45.26 -31.96
N ILE A 279 10.74 46.51 -32.00
CA ILE A 279 11.45 47.16 -30.89
C ILE A 279 10.48 48.17 -30.28
N ASN A 280 10.05 47.94 -29.05
CA ASN A 280 9.01 48.74 -28.40
C ASN A 280 9.54 49.87 -27.50
N ASP A 281 10.86 50.08 -27.42
CA ASP A 281 11.43 51.22 -26.69
C ASP A 281 12.74 51.66 -27.36
N LEU A 282 12.73 52.86 -27.93
CA LEU A 282 13.85 53.51 -28.62
C LEU A 282 14.33 54.72 -27.82
N GLN A 283 14.73 54.53 -26.56
CA GLN A 283 15.35 55.62 -25.79
C GLN A 283 16.86 55.52 -25.61
N GLU A 284 17.51 54.35 -25.70
CA GLU A 284 18.98 54.27 -25.57
C GLU A 284 19.60 53.11 -26.37
N LEU A 285 19.56 53.19 -27.71
CA LEU A 285 20.39 52.36 -28.58
C LEU A 285 21.26 53.28 -29.44
N THR A 286 22.51 53.48 -29.05
CA THR A 286 23.46 54.33 -29.78
C THR A 286 24.19 53.62 -30.91
N ASP A 287 24.10 52.28 -31.03
CA ASP A 287 24.67 51.55 -32.16
C ASP A 287 23.90 50.26 -32.44
N VAL A 288 23.28 50.17 -33.63
CA VAL A 288 22.75 48.93 -34.21
C VAL A 288 23.58 48.63 -35.46
N SER A 289 24.60 47.78 -35.31
CA SER A 289 25.40 47.29 -36.44
C SER A 289 24.78 46.02 -37.00
N VAL A 290 24.20 46.09 -38.20
CA VAL A 290 23.73 44.92 -38.95
C VAL A 290 24.83 44.48 -39.91
N PHE A 291 25.44 43.33 -39.67
CA PHE A 291 26.37 42.72 -40.63
C PHE A 291 25.59 41.84 -41.61
N ALA A 292 25.44 42.31 -42.84
CA ALA A 292 24.86 41.54 -43.94
C ALA A 292 25.96 41.12 -44.91
N THR A 293 26.11 39.81 -45.15
CA THR A 293 26.96 39.29 -46.23
C THR A 293 26.10 38.95 -47.45
N ASN A 294 26.21 39.80 -48.48
CA ASN A 294 25.93 39.51 -49.89
C ASN A 294 24.59 38.86 -50.32
N GLN A 295 23.45 39.23 -49.77
CA GLN A 295 22.15 39.10 -50.46
C GLN A 295 21.21 40.26 -50.13
N TYR A 296 20.29 40.58 -51.06
CA TYR A 296 19.29 41.63 -50.92
C TYR A 296 18.35 41.34 -49.73
N TYR A 297 18.20 42.29 -48.82
CA TYR A 297 17.24 42.24 -47.72
C TYR A 297 16.33 43.46 -47.79
N ASP A 298 15.02 43.26 -47.67
CA ASP A 298 14.07 44.33 -47.37
C ASP A 298 13.95 44.46 -45.85
N ILE A 299 14.42 45.58 -45.30
CA ILE A 299 14.26 45.92 -43.88
C ILE A 299 13.15 46.96 -43.79
N PHE A 300 12.02 46.60 -43.19
CA PHE A 300 10.95 47.54 -42.88
C PHE A 300 11.14 48.12 -41.49
N ILE A 301 11.55 49.39 -41.41
CA ILE A 301 11.57 50.16 -40.17
C ILE A 301 10.38 51.12 -40.22
N GLY A 302 9.29 50.77 -39.53
CA GLY A 302 8.14 51.65 -39.36
C GLY A 302 8.28 52.49 -38.10
N HIS A 303 8.32 53.81 -38.23
CA HIS A 303 8.22 54.74 -37.11
C HIS A 303 6.79 55.27 -37.06
N THR A 304 6.01 54.92 -36.04
CA THR A 304 4.64 55.45 -35.88
C THR A 304 4.66 56.65 -34.96
N ASN A 305 4.95 57.83 -35.52
CA ASN A 305 4.38 59.07 -35.03
C ASN A 305 3.42 59.60 -36.09
N ALA A 306 2.25 60.04 -35.65
CA ALA A 306 1.17 60.47 -36.52
C ALA A 306 1.64 61.54 -37.53
N TYR A 307 1.25 61.35 -38.79
CA TYR A 307 1.48 62.22 -39.95
C TYR A 307 2.87 62.19 -40.60
N ASN A 308 3.19 61.09 -41.28
CA ASN A 308 3.75 61.02 -42.66
C ASN A 308 4.45 59.68 -42.88
N TYR A 309 4.15 59.00 -43.98
CA TYR A 309 4.93 57.85 -44.45
C TYR A 309 6.08 58.37 -45.32
N SER A 310 7.32 58.15 -44.91
CA SER A 310 8.49 58.30 -45.78
C SER A 310 9.08 56.93 -46.07
N GLN A 311 9.10 56.52 -47.35
CA GLN A 311 9.82 55.34 -47.81
C GLN A 311 11.29 55.69 -48.02
N TRP A 312 12.18 54.87 -47.47
CA TRP A 312 13.62 54.98 -47.68
C TRP A 312 14.09 53.73 -48.43
N PHE A 313 14.83 53.92 -49.53
CA PHE A 313 15.41 52.83 -50.30
C PHE A 313 16.89 52.72 -50.00
N LEU A 314 17.36 51.52 -49.65
CA LEU A 314 18.78 51.22 -49.52
C LEU A 314 19.27 50.59 -50.83
N SER A 315 20.19 51.26 -51.52
CA SER A 315 20.89 50.76 -52.70
C SER A 315 22.39 50.94 -52.47
N ASN A 316 23.15 49.84 -52.48
CA ASN A 316 24.61 49.82 -52.34
C ASN A 316 25.20 50.60 -51.14
N GLY A 317 24.59 50.48 -49.96
CA GLY A 317 25.22 50.89 -48.70
C GLY A 317 25.27 52.39 -48.40
N THR A 318 24.56 53.24 -49.15
CA THR A 318 24.41 54.67 -48.82
C THR A 318 22.93 55.08 -48.79
N LEU A 319 22.53 55.74 -47.69
CA LEU A 319 21.20 56.34 -47.50
C LEU A 319 21.16 57.72 -48.17
N SER A 320 20.23 57.91 -49.10
CA SER A 320 19.94 59.22 -49.71
C SER A 320 18.60 59.75 -49.19
N PRO A 321 18.49 61.06 -48.87
CA PRO A 321 17.23 61.67 -48.45
C PRO A 321 16.21 61.77 -49.61
N PRO A 322 14.90 61.82 -49.29
CA PRO A 322 13.85 61.92 -50.29
C PRO A 322 13.85 63.29 -50.98
N LEU A 323 13.44 63.32 -52.26
CA LEU A 323 12.92 64.52 -52.92
C LEU A 323 11.47 64.75 -52.51
#